data_AF-A0AAU8PAZ7-F1
#
_entry.id   AF-A0AAU8PAZ7-F1
#
_cell.length_a   1.000
_cell.length_b   1.000
_cell.length_c   1.000
_cell.angle_alpha   90.00
_cell.angle_beta   90.00
_cell.angle_gamma   90.00
#
_symmetry.space_group_name_H-M   'P 1'
#
loop_
_entity.id
_entity.type
_entity.pdbx_description
1 polymer ?
#
loop_
_entity_poly.entity_id
_entity_poly.type
_entity_poly.pdbx_seq_one_letter_code
_entity_poly.pdbx_strand_id
1 'polypeptide(L)'
;MQKNPGLAAVLSFFITGLGQIYNGQIGKGIALFVGAVVSGLLCAVVIGFILLPAVWLYGIYDAYRTAEKINRGAGEGAEGYAGR
;
A
#
# COMPACT_ATOMS: atom_id res chain seq x y z
N MET A 1 -16.97 0.43 -4.08
CA MET A 1 -16.52 1.83 -4.26
C MET A 1 -15.20 1.82 -5.00
N GLN A 2 -15.05 2.61 -6.06
CA GLN A 2 -13.74 2.77 -6.70
C GLN A 2 -12.76 3.43 -5.73
N LYS A 3 -11.53 2.94 -5.72
CA LYS A 3 -10.41 3.48 -4.94
C LYS A 3 -9.61 4.43 -5.80
N ASN A 4 -9.12 5.54 -5.27
CA ASN A 4 -8.21 6.41 -6.02
C ASN A 4 -6.76 5.93 -5.81
N PRO A 5 -6.06 5.43 -6.85
CA PRO A 5 -4.69 4.93 -6.71
C PRO A 5 -3.69 6.01 -6.32
N GLY A 6 -3.87 7.24 -6.83
CA GLY A 6 -3.05 8.39 -6.46
C GLY A 6 -3.22 8.75 -4.99
N LEU A 7 -4.45 8.77 -4.49
CA LEU A 7 -4.70 9.02 -3.06
C LEU A 7 -4.09 7.92 -2.19
N ALA A 8 -4.22 6.65 -2.58
CA ALA A 8 -3.61 5.54 -1.86
C ALA A 8 -2.07 5.68 -1.79
N ALA A 9 -1.44 6.09 -2.90
CA ALA A 9 0.00 6.35 -2.95
C ALA A 9 0.42 7.52 -2.05
N VAL A 10 -0.31 8.64 -2.10
CA VAL A 10 -0.04 9.82 -1.27
C VAL A 10 -0.19 9.51 0.22
N LEU A 11 -1.20 8.74 0.60
CA LEU A 11 -1.37 8.29 1.98
C LEU A 11 -0.18 7.46 2.45
N SER A 12 0.29 6.50 1.64
CA SER A 12 1.50 5.71 1.95
C SER A 12 2.80 6.51 1.93
N PHE A 13 2.86 7.60 1.14
CA PHE A 13 4.01 8.49 1.10
C PHE A 13 4.20 9.22 2.44
N PHE A 14 3.12 9.77 2.99
CA PHE A 14 3.18 10.45 4.29
C PHE A 14 3.36 9.48 5.46
N ILE A 15 2.65 8.36 5.44
CA ILE A 15 2.72 7.34 6.49
C ILE A 15 2.67 5.95 5.84
N THR A 16 3.78 5.23 5.90
CA THR A 16 3.90 3.86 5.37
C THR A 16 2.79 2.98 5.95
N GLY A 17 2.00 2.35 5.08
CA GLY A 17 0.89 1.46 5.46
C GLY A 17 -0.50 2.08 5.41
N LEU A 18 -0.63 3.41 5.35
CA LEU A 18 -1.95 4.06 5.27
C LEU A 18 -2.67 3.81 3.94
N GLY A 19 -1.95 3.75 2.81
CA GLY A 19 -2.57 3.43 1.52
C GLY A 19 -3.18 2.02 1.50
N GLN A 20 -2.54 1.06 2.16
CA GLN A 20 -3.05 -0.30 2.33
C GLN A 20 -4.31 -0.32 3.22
N ILE A 21 -4.32 0.45 4.31
CA ILE A 21 -5.52 0.62 5.16
C ILE A 21 -6.66 1.26 4.36
N TYR A 22 -6.37 2.29 3.56
CA TYR A 22 -7.34 2.91 2.64
C TYR A 22 -7.90 1.90 1.62
N ASN A 23 -7.07 0.99 1.13
CA ASN A 23 -7.48 -0.10 0.24
C ASN A 23 -8.27 -1.22 0.96
N GLY A 24 -8.47 -1.13 2.28
CA GLY A 24 -9.16 -2.15 3.08
C GLY A 24 -8.25 -3.30 3.56
N GLN A 25 -6.95 -3.23 3.28
CA GLN A 25 -5.95 -4.23 3.68
C GLN A 25 -5.29 -3.85 5.01
N ILE A 26 -6.06 -3.83 6.10
CA ILE A 26 -5.61 -3.34 7.42
C ILE A 26 -4.37 -4.10 7.91
N GLY A 27 -4.40 -5.43 7.90
CA GLY A 27 -3.28 -6.25 8.37
C GLY A 27 -1.98 -5.99 7.60
N LYS A 28 -2.08 -5.77 6.29
CA LYS A 28 -0.93 -5.42 5.44
C LYS A 28 -0.39 -4.03 5.75
N GLY A 29 -1.27 -3.07 5.98
CA GLY A 29 -0.89 -1.71 6.39
C GLY A 29 -0.16 -1.69 7.72
N ILE A 30 -0.67 -2.44 8.72
CA ILE A 30 0.00 -2.58 10.02
C ILE A 30 1.38 -3.23 9.86
N ALA A 31 1.49 -4.32 9.09
CA ALA A 31 2.77 -4.99 8.87
C ALA A 31 3.81 -4.06 8.23
N LEU A 32 3.41 -3.25 7.25
CA LEU A 32 4.29 -2.28 6.61
C LEU A 32 4.70 -1.14 7.54
N PHE A 33 3.77 -0.66 8.37
CA PHE A 33 4.08 0.35 9.37
C PHE A 33 5.11 -0.17 10.39
N VAL A 34 4.91 -1.38 10.92
CA VAL A 34 5.88 -2.02 11.82
C VAL A 34 7.22 -2.23 11.12
N GLY A 35 7.23 -2.68 9.87
CA GLY A 35 8.45 -2.83 9.08
C GLY A 35 9.22 -1.52 8.90
N ALA A 36 8.52 -0.39 8.72
CA ALA A 36 9.13 0.93 8.65
C ALA A 36 9.72 1.36 10.00
N VAL A 37 9.02 1.12 11.12
CA VAL A 37 9.54 1.40 12.47
C VAL A 37 10.81 0.58 12.75
N VAL A 38 10.78 -0.73 12.47
CA VAL A 38 11.94 -1.61 12.65
C VAL A 38 13.11 -1.16 11.77
N SER A 39 12.84 -0.79 10.52
CA SER A 39 13.88 -0.27 9.61
C SER A 39 14.47 1.04 10.11
N GLY A 40 13.67 1.91 10.72
CA GLY A 40 14.14 3.14 11.37
C GLY A 40 15.02 2.87 12.58
N LEU A 41 14.68 1.89 13.43
CA LEU A 41 15.53 1.47 14.55
C LEU A 41 16.88 0.90 14.05
N LEU A 42 16.88 0.18 12.93
CA LEU A 42 18.08 -0.36 12.30
C LEU A 42 18.99 0.73 11.69
N CYS A 43 18.57 1.99 11.60
CA CYS A 43 19.45 3.08 11.19
C CYS A 43 20.61 3.26 12.18
N ALA A 44 20.43 2.88 13.45
CA ALA A 44 21.48 2.89 14.47
C ALA A 44 22.68 1.99 14.11
N VAL A 45 22.48 0.98 13.26
CA VAL A 45 23.51 0.02 12.81
C VAL A 45 23.79 0.16 11.30
N VAL A 46 23.53 1.33 10.71
CA VAL A 46 23.73 1.70 9.29
C VAL A 46 22.80 0.97 8.30
N ILE A 47 22.43 -0.29 8.54
CA ILE A 47 21.58 -1.11 7.66
C ILE A 47 20.20 -0.46 7.42
N GLY A 48 19.66 0.24 8.42
CA GLY A 48 18.36 0.92 8.28
C GLY A 48 18.32 2.01 7.22
N PHE A 49 19.45 2.63 6.85
CA PHE A 49 19.49 3.65 5.80
C PHE A 49 19.15 3.09 4.42
N ILE A 50 19.31 1.78 4.21
CA ILE A 50 18.91 1.10 2.96
C ILE A 50 17.51 0.50 3.13
N LEU A 51 17.23 -0.13 4.26
CA LEU A 51 15.95 -0.80 4.49
C LEU A 51 14.78 0.17 4.57
N LEU A 52 14.93 1.30 5.26
CA LEU A 52 13.85 2.27 5.44
C LEU A 52 13.34 2.84 4.09
N PRO A 53 14.18 3.37 3.18
CA PRO A 53 13.71 3.82 1.88
C PRO A 53 13.18 2.67 1.02
N ALA A 54 13.74 1.46 1.11
CA ALA A 54 13.22 0.30 0.38
C ALA A 54 11.79 -0.07 0.81
N VAL A 55 11.55 -0.17 2.12
CA VAL A 55 10.22 -0.45 2.70
C VAL A 55 9.24 0.67 2.38
N TRP A 56 9.67 1.92 2.46
CA TRP A 56 8.86 3.09 2.16
C TRP A 56 8.43 3.14 0.68
N LEU A 57 9.38 2.99 -0.26
CA LEU A 57 9.08 2.95 -1.70
C LEU A 57 8.18 1.77 -2.06
N TYR A 58 8.44 0.59 -1.48
CA TYR A 58 7.58 -0.56 -1.64
C TYR A 58 6.14 -0.25 -1.19
N GLY A 59 5.98 0.37 -0.01
CA GLY A 59 4.67 0.73 0.53
C GLY A 59 3.85 1.67 -0.36
N ILE A 60 4.50 2.62 -1.03
CA ILE A 60 3.87 3.53 -2.00
C ILE A 60 3.44 2.76 -3.26
N TYR A 61 4.37 2.02 -3.87
CA TYR A 61 4.09 1.25 -5.08
C TYR A 61 2.97 0.23 -4.88
N ASP A 62 3.01 -0.47 -3.75
CA ASP A 62 2.03 -1.49 -3.39
C ASP A 62 0.64 -0.90 -3.16
N ALA A 63 0.54 0.26 -2.52
CA ALA A 63 -0.74 0.96 -2.31
C ALA A 63 -1.37 1.39 -3.64
N TYR A 64 -0.56 1.92 -4.56
CA TYR A 64 -1.01 2.31 -5.90
C TYR A 64 -1.54 1.10 -6.68
N ARG A 65 -0.71 0.05 -6.83
CA ARG A 65 -1.05 -1.15 -7.59
C ARG A 65 -2.25 -1.89 -7.02
N THR A 66 -2.37 -1.94 -5.71
CA THR A 66 -3.50 -2.60 -5.05
C THR A 66 -4.80 -1.84 -5.33
N ALA A 67 -4.79 -0.51 -5.28
CA ALA A 67 -5.98 0.29 -5.62
C ALA A 67 -6.41 0.09 -7.08
N GLU A 68 -5.44 0.07 -8.01
CA GLU A 68 -5.66 -0.22 -9.43
C GLU A 68 -6.30 -1.61 -9.62
N LYS A 69 -5.76 -2.63 -8.95
CA LYS A 69 -6.28 -4.01 -8.99
C LYS A 69 -7.71 -4.11 -8.45
N ILE A 70 -8.01 -3.43 -7.34
CA ILE A 70 -9.36 -3.39 -6.75
C ILE A 70 -10.35 -2.78 -7.75
N ASN A 71 -9.98 -1.69 -8.42
CA ASN A 71 -10.84 -1.05 -9.42
C ASN A 71 -11.11 -1.94 -10.63
N ARG A 72 -10.07 -2.62 -11.13
CA ARG A 72 -10.19 -3.52 -12.27
C ARG A 72 -11.09 -4.72 -11.97
N GLY A 73 -10.88 -5.37 -10.82
CA GLY A 73 -11.71 -6.51 -10.42
C GLY A 73 -13.18 -6.14 -10.17
N ALA A 74 -13.44 -4.89 -9.74
CA ALA A 74 -14.81 -4.39 -9.63
C ALA A 74 -15.51 -4.20 -10.98
N GLY A 75 -14.77 -3.89 -12.06
CA GLY A 75 -15.30 -3.76 -13.41
C GLY A 75 -15.63 -5.12 -14.05
N GLU A 76 -14.69 -6.07 -13.97
CA GLU A 76 -14.86 -7.42 -14.52
C GLU A 76 -16.04 -8.17 -13.87
N GLY A 77 -16.25 -7.97 -12.57
CA GLY A 77 -17.41 -8.52 -11.86
C GLY A 77 -18.73 -7.97 -12.40
N ALA A 78 -18.82 -6.66 -12.65
CA ALA A 78 -20.06 -6.02 -13.13
C ALA A 78 -20.45 -6.48 -14.55
N GLU A 79 -19.49 -6.62 -15.46
CA GLU A 79 -19.73 -7.12 -16.83
C GLU A 79 -20.23 -8.57 -16.82
N GLY A 80 -19.67 -9.42 -15.94
CA GLY A 80 -20.10 -10.82 -15.78
C GLY A 80 -21.52 -11.01 -15.21
N TYR A 81 -22.10 -10.01 -14.56
CA TYR A 81 -23.52 -10.03 -14.14
C TYR A 81 -24.45 -9.48 -15.21
N ALA A 82 -24.02 -8.49 -16.01
CA ALA A 82 -24.83 -7.91 -17.08
C ALA A 82 -24.96 -8.82 -18.31
N GLY A 83 -24.05 -9.78 -18.49
CA GLY A 83 -24.07 -10.76 -19.58
C GLY A 83 -24.87 -12.05 -19.30
N ARG A 84 -25.62 -12.13 -18.19
CA ARG A 84 -26.49 -13.28 -17.84
C ARG A 84 -27.96 -12.90 -17.88
#